data_AF-A0A933GYB1-F1
#
_entry.id   AF-A0A933GYB1-F1
#
_cell.length_a   1.000
_cell.length_b   1.000
_cell.length_c   1.000
_cell.angle_alpha   90.00
_cell.angle_beta   90.00
_cell.angle_gamma   90.00
#
_symmetry.space_group_name_H-M   'P 1'
#
loop_
_entity.id
_entity.type
_entity.pdbx_description
1 polymer ?
#
loop_
_entity_poly.entity_id
_entity_poly.type
_entity_poly.pdbx_seq_one_letter_code
_entity_poly.pdbx_strand_id
1 'polypeptide(L)'
;MNLPARLATLALTLAALLSLPARADHFYRLTRDGKTIGFYQQGEETSGRLGGRAVRVRAGRMAILAAYVGAAELHVLEEKTYTDPGSGEVLGYTLRYKRGSEEETRETRIEGKRATIRIVTPTGRQEERSVDVPEGAFVHADFESVRTMLRAGGRGGKPFPVLDPKSLDSTTGVVEPPGEETLEVRGSLVHCRVHVFKPGSQTLTLWLDDREGEIVRVRQEGAAPVLLDLADESVVEEVQGLDVSAPPLKKIRDLPWDFDHEYRYDFFVEGKPSGHVSFTPTLVTVGEGKRIVVVARIEVEKADRSWRGTAATHYGADLAPTHFEYDGKEIRPDREIETSIRLDFADGEVREVYRKGNQIVEKSQPVPPGCQVLHDNDMEQMAVFFSQVDLERGHVTRVNAYHPQIFAGMLLSIEAGETRREGERFLTTALLSCDAFEAELLLDDRGRLLSFRRGPTEMRLVEE
;
A
#
# COMPACT_ATOMS: atom_id res chain seq x y z
N MET A 1 9.64 -9.51 31.27
CA MET A 1 9.08 -8.15 31.26
C MET A 1 7.57 -8.24 31.25
N ASN A 2 6.87 -7.58 32.18
CA ASN A 2 5.41 -7.65 32.30
C ASN A 2 4.73 -6.83 31.19
N LEU A 3 3.67 -7.39 30.60
CA LEU A 3 2.81 -6.78 29.57
C LEU A 3 2.41 -5.29 29.83
N PRO A 4 2.15 -4.85 31.08
CA PRO A 4 1.81 -3.46 31.39
C PRO A 4 2.95 -2.47 31.09
N ALA A 5 4.21 -2.90 31.24
CA ALA A 5 5.36 -2.04 30.96
C ALA A 5 5.52 -1.79 29.45
N ARG A 6 5.19 -2.77 28.60
CA ARG A 6 5.22 -2.61 27.14
C ARG A 6 4.12 -1.67 26.64
N LEU A 7 2.92 -1.78 27.20
CA LEU A 7 1.80 -0.89 26.89
C LEU A 7 2.06 0.55 27.37
N ALA A 8 2.68 0.73 28.53
CA ALA A 8 3.06 2.04 29.03
C ALA A 8 4.11 2.72 28.12
N THR A 9 5.15 1.99 27.68
CA THR A 9 6.15 2.52 26.74
C THR A 9 5.54 2.87 25.38
N LEU A 10 4.63 2.03 24.86
CA LEU A 10 3.92 2.29 23.61
C LEU A 10 3.07 3.57 23.72
N ALA A 11 2.31 3.71 24.82
CA ALA A 11 1.46 4.86 25.06
C ALA A 11 2.25 6.17 25.26
N LEU A 12 3.38 6.11 25.95
CA LEU A 12 4.30 7.26 26.10
C LEU A 12 4.94 7.66 24.77
N THR A 13 5.30 6.69 23.92
CA THR A 13 5.89 6.96 22.60
C THR A 13 4.86 7.59 21.66
N LEU A 14 3.63 7.08 21.64
CA LEU A 14 2.51 7.70 20.90
C LEU A 14 2.19 9.10 21.43
N ALA A 15 2.10 9.30 22.75
CA ALA A 15 1.82 10.60 23.33
C ALA A 15 2.93 11.63 23.06
N ALA A 16 4.20 11.20 23.00
CA ALA A 16 5.33 12.04 22.63
C ALA A 16 5.31 12.41 21.13
N LEU A 17 4.87 11.51 20.25
CA LEU A 17 4.70 11.79 18.82
C LEU A 17 3.50 12.72 18.55
N LEU A 18 2.41 12.55 19.30
CA LEU A 18 1.16 13.33 19.17
C LEU A 18 1.22 14.72 19.84
N SER A 19 2.24 15.01 20.65
CA SER A 19 2.43 16.31 21.33
C SER A 19 3.41 17.25 20.62
N LEU A 20 3.86 16.89 19.41
CA LEU A 20 4.78 17.71 18.64
C LEU A 20 4.04 18.90 17.99
N PRO A 21 4.64 20.10 17.95
CA PRO A 21 4.07 21.25 17.27
C PRO A 21 3.85 20.94 15.78
N ALA A 22 2.69 21.35 15.26
CA ALA A 22 2.12 21.02 13.96
C ALA A 22 2.86 21.58 12.71
N ARG A 23 4.20 21.53 12.69
CA ARG A 23 5.03 22.03 11.57
C ARG A 23 6.21 21.11 11.22
N ALA A 24 6.05 19.80 11.37
CA ALA A 24 6.98 18.88 10.74
C ALA A 24 6.49 18.61 9.31
N ASP A 25 7.31 18.92 8.31
CA ASP A 25 6.89 18.88 6.90
C ASP A 25 6.57 17.44 6.45
N HIS A 26 7.30 16.44 6.98
CA HIS A 26 7.11 15.03 6.61
C HIS A 26 7.37 14.05 7.77
N PHE A 27 6.43 13.13 7.95
CA PHE A 27 6.58 11.91 8.74
C PHE A 27 6.67 10.73 7.80
N TYR A 28 7.47 9.73 8.17
CA TYR A 28 7.68 8.51 7.41
C TYR A 28 7.49 7.26 8.28
N ARG A 29 6.95 6.20 7.71
CA ARG A 29 6.82 4.86 8.27
C ARG A 29 7.97 4.00 7.77
N LEU A 30 8.65 3.32 8.68
CA LEU A 30 9.73 2.38 8.40
C LEU A 30 9.19 0.95 8.47
N THR A 31 9.31 0.21 7.38
CA THR A 31 8.94 -1.20 7.31
C THR A 31 10.14 -2.08 6.97
N ARG A 32 10.12 -3.33 7.44
CA ARG A 32 11.09 -4.39 7.11
C ARG A 32 10.34 -5.68 6.89
N ASP A 33 10.60 -6.33 5.76
CA ASP A 33 9.87 -7.55 5.34
C ASP A 33 8.34 -7.33 5.39
N GLY A 34 7.88 -6.15 4.98
CA GLY A 34 6.46 -5.75 5.00
C GLY A 34 5.90 -5.42 6.39
N LYS A 35 6.69 -5.50 7.46
CA LYS A 35 6.23 -5.18 8.83
C LYS A 35 6.72 -3.82 9.27
N THR A 36 5.84 -2.99 9.81
CA THR A 36 6.22 -1.72 10.44
C THR A 36 7.14 -1.95 11.62
N ILE A 37 8.31 -1.32 11.58
CA ILE A 37 9.33 -1.37 12.64
C ILE A 37 9.65 0.00 13.23
N GLY A 38 9.09 1.09 12.70
CA GLY A 38 9.29 2.42 13.26
C GLY A 38 8.74 3.56 12.43
N PHE A 39 9.07 4.77 12.86
CA PHE A 39 8.74 6.01 12.18
C PHE A 39 9.96 6.93 12.13
N TYR A 40 10.11 7.65 11.03
CA TYR A 40 11.12 8.69 10.85
C TYR A 40 10.41 10.02 10.69
N GLN A 41 10.84 11.03 11.44
CA GLN A 41 10.38 12.39 11.31
C GLN A 41 11.52 13.22 10.73
N GLN A 42 11.25 13.81 9.56
CA GLN A 42 12.13 14.81 8.99
C GLN A 42 11.85 16.14 9.69
N GLY A 43 12.87 16.73 10.31
CA GLY A 43 12.75 18.05 10.95
C GLY A 43 13.03 19.18 9.97
N GLU A 44 12.61 20.39 10.36
CA GLU A 44 12.73 21.61 9.57
C GLU A 44 14.20 21.89 9.16
N GLU A 45 14.38 22.40 7.94
CA GLU A 45 15.65 22.95 7.50
C GLU A 45 15.87 24.31 8.17
N THR A 46 16.99 24.44 8.89
CA THR A 46 17.37 25.66 9.59
C THR A 46 18.72 26.16 9.09
N SER A 47 18.98 27.45 9.27
CA SER A 47 20.31 28.02 9.02
C SER A 47 21.12 28.04 10.32
N GLY A 48 22.41 27.70 10.22
CA GLY A 48 23.31 27.62 11.38
C GLY A 48 24.73 28.04 11.08
N ARG A 49 25.62 27.78 12.04
CA ARG A 49 27.07 27.93 11.87
C ARG A 49 27.83 26.68 12.32
N LEU A 50 28.77 26.23 11.50
CA LEU A 50 29.72 25.16 11.84
C LEU A 50 31.14 25.69 11.66
N GLY A 51 31.92 25.76 12.75
CA GLY A 51 33.29 26.29 12.70
C GLY A 51 33.39 27.74 12.18
N GLY A 52 32.34 28.55 12.36
CA GLY A 52 32.26 29.93 11.86
C GLY A 52 31.75 30.10 10.43
N ARG A 53 31.59 29.01 9.65
CA ARG A 53 30.95 29.02 8.33
C ARG A 53 29.44 28.94 8.45
N ALA A 54 28.72 29.64 7.57
CA ALA A 54 27.27 29.49 7.43
C ALA A 54 26.96 28.11 6.83
N VAL A 55 25.99 27.41 7.41
CA VAL A 55 25.59 26.07 6.99
C VAL A 55 24.07 25.95 6.98
N ARG A 56 23.55 25.08 6.11
CA ARG A 56 22.19 24.58 6.24
C ARG A 56 22.22 23.36 7.15
N VAL A 57 21.31 23.32 8.11
CA VAL A 57 21.18 22.26 9.10
C VAL A 57 19.83 21.60 8.92
N ARG A 58 19.86 20.30 8.63
CA ARG A 58 18.65 19.48 8.62
C ARG A 58 18.75 18.48 9.76
N ALA A 59 17.75 18.49 10.64
CA ALA A 59 17.69 17.61 11.81
C ALA A 59 16.62 16.54 11.58
N GLY A 60 17.02 15.27 11.54
CA GLY A 60 16.11 14.13 11.52
C GLY A 60 15.95 13.54 12.92
N ARG A 61 14.79 12.99 13.21
CA ARG A 61 14.56 12.12 14.39
C ARG A 61 13.96 10.81 13.92
N MET A 62 14.64 9.69 14.17
CA MET A 62 14.13 8.36 13.82
C MET A 62 13.70 7.61 15.08
N ALA A 63 12.41 7.49 15.32
CA ALA A 63 11.87 6.65 16.38
C ALA A 63 11.63 5.22 15.84
N ILE A 64 12.59 4.32 16.03
CA ILE A 64 12.39 2.89 15.75
C ILE A 64 11.51 2.30 16.85
N LEU A 65 10.25 1.97 16.54
CA LEU A 65 9.31 1.35 17.46
C LEU A 65 9.58 -0.17 17.42
N ALA A 66 10.58 -0.59 18.20
CA ALA A 66 11.00 -1.99 18.31
C ALA A 66 9.94 -2.85 19.02
N ALA A 67 8.81 -3.09 18.37
CA ALA A 67 7.73 -3.87 18.95
C ALA A 67 7.84 -5.38 18.66
N TYR A 68 8.66 -5.85 17.70
CA TYR A 68 8.50 -7.22 17.20
C TYR A 68 9.71 -8.12 16.96
N VAL A 69 10.96 -7.72 17.20
CA VAL A 69 12.08 -8.67 17.12
C VAL A 69 13.09 -8.36 18.21
N GLY A 70 13.30 -9.31 19.13
CA GLY A 70 14.21 -9.20 20.26
C GLY A 70 15.70 -9.15 19.87
N ALA A 71 16.11 -8.13 19.12
CA ALA A 71 17.50 -7.82 18.81
C ALA A 71 17.90 -6.50 19.47
N ALA A 72 19.12 -6.46 20.03
CA ALA A 72 19.66 -5.35 20.80
C ALA A 72 19.53 -4.01 20.05
N GLU A 73 18.93 -3.05 20.74
CA GLU A 73 18.27 -1.87 20.16
C GLU A 73 19.28 -0.76 19.85
N LEU A 74 19.42 -0.37 18.58
CA LEU A 74 20.01 0.90 18.19
C LEU A 74 18.88 1.92 17.97
N HIS A 75 18.69 2.83 18.93
CA HIS A 75 17.68 3.89 18.84
C HIS A 75 18.34 5.20 18.44
N VAL A 76 18.10 5.69 17.22
CA VAL A 76 18.62 6.99 16.80
C VAL A 76 17.81 8.11 17.47
N LEU A 77 18.42 8.81 18.41
CA LEU A 77 17.76 9.90 19.14
C LEU A 77 17.73 11.19 18.30
N GLU A 78 18.80 11.43 17.55
CA GLU A 78 18.97 12.64 16.76
C GLU A 78 20.02 12.42 15.67
N GLU A 79 19.72 12.88 14.47
CA GLU A 79 20.63 12.86 13.33
C GLU A 79 20.63 14.27 12.73
N LYS A 80 21.81 14.84 12.49
CA LYS A 80 21.96 16.17 11.86
C LYS A 80 22.96 16.12 10.75
N THR A 81 22.57 16.65 9.60
CA THR A 81 23.45 16.81 8.45
C THR A 81 23.67 18.30 8.21
N TYR A 82 24.94 18.69 8.11
CA TYR A 82 25.37 20.06 7.88
C TYR A 82 25.87 20.17 6.45
N THR A 83 25.24 21.01 5.64
CA THR A 83 25.61 21.20 4.22
C THR A 83 26.03 22.63 3.92
N ASP A 84 26.90 22.78 2.93
CA ASP A 84 27.23 24.07 2.37
C ASP A 84 26.00 24.65 1.63
N PRO A 85 25.55 25.88 1.95
CA PRO A 85 24.34 26.44 1.35
C PRO A 85 24.44 26.69 -0.16
N GLY A 86 25.65 26.83 -0.71
CA GLY A 86 25.90 27.14 -2.11
C GLY A 86 26.11 25.87 -2.95
N SER A 87 26.95 24.95 -2.49
CA SER A 87 27.29 23.72 -3.23
C SER A 87 26.43 22.52 -2.86
N GLY A 88 25.79 22.52 -1.68
CA GLY A 88 25.09 21.36 -1.12
C GLY A 88 26.03 20.29 -0.55
N GLU A 89 27.33 20.51 -0.56
CA GLU A 89 28.32 19.55 -0.05
C GLU A 89 28.13 19.30 1.45
N VAL A 90 28.27 18.04 1.89
CA VAL A 90 28.18 17.68 3.31
C VAL A 90 29.46 18.11 4.03
N LEU A 91 29.34 19.05 4.96
CA LEU A 91 30.44 19.60 5.76
C LEU A 91 30.58 18.91 7.12
N GLY A 92 29.53 18.21 7.56
CA GLY A 92 29.56 17.51 8.82
C GLY A 92 28.27 16.74 9.06
N TYR A 93 28.32 15.91 10.09
CA TYR A 93 27.24 15.02 10.46
C TYR A 93 27.28 14.74 11.96
N THR A 94 26.14 14.76 12.64
CA THR A 94 26.04 14.37 14.05
C THR A 94 25.00 13.28 14.21
N LEU A 95 25.37 12.20 14.88
CA LEU A 95 24.48 11.10 15.22
C LEU A 95 24.49 10.88 16.72
N ARG A 96 23.33 10.98 17.34
CA ARG A 96 23.12 10.61 18.72
C ARG A 96 22.20 9.41 18.76
N TYR A 97 22.63 8.33 19.42
CA TYR A 97 21.89 7.09 19.43
C TYR A 97 22.06 6.33 20.75
N LYS A 98 21.11 5.47 21.09
CA LYS A 98 21.23 4.52 22.20
C LYS A 98 21.51 3.12 21.67
N ARG A 99 22.45 2.41 22.30
CA ARG A 99 22.71 0.98 22.08
C ARG A 99 22.43 0.25 23.39
N GLY A 100 21.28 -0.42 23.48
CA GLY A 100 20.80 -0.91 24.77
C GLY A 100 20.48 0.25 25.72
N SER A 101 21.11 0.29 26.90
CA SER A 101 20.92 1.37 27.89
C SER A 101 21.89 2.55 27.75
N GLU A 102 22.89 2.46 26.88
CA GLU A 102 23.96 3.46 26.76
C GLU A 102 23.69 4.43 25.60
N GLU A 103 23.82 5.74 25.86
CA GLU A 103 23.71 6.81 24.87
C GLU A 103 25.10 7.22 24.34
N GLU A 104 25.32 7.05 23.03
CA GLU A 104 26.54 7.46 22.36
C GLU A 104 26.26 8.63 21.41
N THR A 105 27.15 9.62 21.38
CA THR A 105 27.14 10.69 20.39
C THR A 105 28.35 10.55 19.48
N ARG A 106 28.12 10.58 18.17
CA ARG A 106 29.14 10.63 17.13
C ARG A 106 29.05 11.95 16.40
N GLU A 107 30.17 12.64 16.28
CA GLU A 107 30.31 13.88 15.54
C GLU A 107 31.32 13.64 14.42
N THR A 108 30.89 13.78 13.17
CA THR A 108 31.75 13.75 11.99
C THR A 108 31.90 15.16 11.46
N ARG A 109 33.14 15.59 11.24
CA ARG A 109 33.46 16.87 10.62
C ARG A 109 34.29 16.64 9.37
N ILE A 110 33.96 17.34 8.29
CA ILE A 110 34.61 17.20 6.99
C ILE A 110 35.24 18.54 6.63
N GLU A 111 36.55 18.56 6.48
CA GLU A 111 37.34 19.75 6.19
C GLU A 111 38.27 19.49 5.01
N GLY A 112 37.85 19.93 3.83
CA GLY A 112 38.59 19.70 2.59
C GLY A 112 38.73 18.19 2.33
N LYS A 113 39.96 17.69 2.31
CA LYS A 113 40.27 16.27 2.02
C LYS A 113 40.33 15.39 3.27
N ARG A 114 39.80 15.83 4.41
CA ARG A 114 39.90 15.06 5.67
C ARG A 114 38.55 15.00 6.39
N ALA A 115 38.16 13.80 6.82
CA ALA A 115 37.01 13.56 7.67
C ALA A 115 37.48 13.09 9.06
N THR A 116 36.93 13.69 10.11
CA THR A 116 37.25 13.37 11.50
C THR A 116 35.98 12.96 12.22
N ILE A 117 35.98 11.78 12.85
CA ILE A 117 34.92 11.34 13.77
C ILE A 117 35.40 11.46 15.19
N ARG A 118 34.56 12.08 16.02
CA ARG A 118 34.65 12.07 17.46
C ARG A 118 33.48 11.28 18.03
N ILE A 119 33.78 10.25 18.81
CA ILE A 119 32.80 9.45 19.54
C ILE A 119 32.86 9.84 21.01
N VAL A 120 31.71 10.19 21.59
CA VAL A 120 31.54 10.55 23.00
C VAL A 120 30.59 9.54 23.64
N THR A 121 31.07 8.79 24.63
CA THR A 121 30.28 7.79 25.38
C THR A 121 29.63 8.41 26.62
N PRO A 122 28.65 7.73 27.28
CA PRO A 122 28.03 8.23 28.51
C PRO A 122 29.02 8.49 29.64
N THR A 123 30.12 7.72 29.66
CA THR A 123 31.18 7.82 30.66
C THR A 123 32.12 9.02 30.42
N GLY A 124 31.86 9.82 29.37
CA GLY A 124 32.70 10.96 28.99
C GLY A 124 33.99 10.55 28.26
N ARG A 125 34.17 9.27 27.93
CA ARG A 125 35.30 8.82 27.12
C ARG A 125 35.13 9.36 25.71
N GLN A 126 36.22 9.89 25.18
CA GLN A 126 36.28 10.40 23.82
C GLN A 126 37.25 9.57 23.00
N GLU A 127 36.81 9.18 21.81
CA GLU A 127 37.66 8.57 20.79
C GLU A 127 37.60 9.43 19.53
N GLU A 128 38.76 9.71 18.94
CA GLU A 128 38.84 10.48 17.70
C GLU A 128 39.59 9.68 16.63
N ARG A 129 39.02 9.64 15.44
CA ARG A 129 39.61 9.00 14.25
C ARG A 129 39.54 9.96 13.08
N SER A 130 40.53 9.92 12.20
CA SER A 130 40.54 10.69 10.96
C SER A 130 40.85 9.80 9.78
N VAL A 131 40.22 10.08 8.64
CA VAL A 131 40.52 9.46 7.34
C VAL A 131 40.60 10.53 6.27
N ASP A 132 41.38 10.25 5.23
CA ASP A 132 41.41 11.09 4.04
C ASP A 132 40.15 10.85 3.19
N VAL A 133 39.54 11.93 2.74
CA VAL A 133 38.37 11.92 1.86
C VAL A 133 38.89 11.83 0.42
N PRO A 134 38.55 10.77 -0.33
CA PRO A 134 38.99 10.64 -1.72
C PRO A 134 38.52 11.84 -2.55
N GLU A 135 39.30 12.20 -3.56
CA GLU A 135 38.95 13.33 -4.42
C GLU A 135 37.66 13.03 -5.20
N GLY A 136 36.73 14.00 -5.17
CA GLY A 136 35.40 13.84 -5.78
C GLY A 136 34.49 12.84 -5.05
N ALA A 137 34.84 12.44 -3.82
CA ALA A 137 33.97 11.58 -3.03
C ALA A 137 32.72 12.32 -2.58
N PHE A 138 31.62 11.58 -2.61
CA PHE A 138 30.39 12.01 -1.97
C PHE A 138 30.27 11.37 -0.59
N VAL A 139 29.58 12.05 0.32
CA VAL A 139 29.41 11.60 1.69
C VAL A 139 27.98 11.09 1.85
N HIS A 140 27.85 9.81 2.19
CA HIS A 140 26.56 9.16 2.40
C HIS A 140 26.25 9.10 3.90
N ALA A 141 25.67 10.17 4.43
CA ALA A 141 25.32 10.29 5.85
C ALA A 141 23.94 9.69 6.17
N ASP A 142 22.97 10.03 5.32
CA ASP A 142 21.56 9.68 5.41
C ASP A 142 20.91 9.68 4.01
N PHE A 143 19.62 9.33 3.90
CA PHE A 143 18.91 9.31 2.61
C PHE A 143 18.87 10.69 1.91
N GLU A 144 18.88 11.79 2.68
CA GLU A 144 18.85 13.16 2.15
C GLU A 144 20.19 13.60 1.55
N SER A 145 21.29 13.12 2.13
CA SER A 145 22.63 13.31 1.56
C SER A 145 22.71 12.66 0.17
N VAL A 146 22.10 11.48 0.00
CA VAL A 146 21.99 10.80 -1.31
C VAL A 146 21.21 11.65 -2.30
N ARG A 147 20.08 12.26 -1.90
CA ARG A 147 19.32 13.18 -2.77
C ARG A 147 20.18 14.29 -3.34
N THR A 148 21.06 14.88 -2.52
CA THR A 148 21.98 15.93 -2.96
C THR A 148 23.03 15.41 -3.93
N MET A 149 23.53 14.19 -3.70
CA MET A 149 24.43 13.49 -4.63
C MET A 149 23.76 13.23 -5.98
N LEU A 150 22.48 12.84 -5.98
CA LEU A 150 21.69 12.58 -7.19
C LEU A 150 21.43 13.86 -8.00
N ARG A 151 21.11 14.98 -7.32
CA ARG A 151 20.92 16.29 -7.96
C ARG A 151 22.21 16.85 -8.56
N ALA A 152 23.34 16.70 -7.87
CA ALA A 152 24.65 17.11 -8.38
C ALA A 152 25.19 16.15 -9.47
N GLY A 153 24.81 14.88 -9.37
CA GLY A 153 25.36 13.76 -10.13
C GLY A 153 24.55 13.37 -11.35
N GLY A 154 24.05 14.33 -12.16
CA GLY A 154 23.33 14.10 -13.43
C GLY A 154 24.09 13.30 -14.53
N ARG A 155 25.05 12.47 -14.15
CA ARG A 155 25.87 11.57 -14.97
C ARG A 155 25.52 10.13 -14.61
N GLY A 156 24.39 9.64 -15.13
CA GLY A 156 24.02 8.23 -15.00
C GLY A 156 25.17 7.30 -15.40
N GLY A 157 25.35 6.24 -14.62
CA GLY A 157 26.22 5.09 -14.91
C GLY A 157 27.71 5.22 -14.59
N LYS A 158 28.20 6.36 -14.06
CA LYS A 158 29.63 6.49 -13.70
C LYS A 158 29.89 6.17 -12.22
N PRO A 159 30.88 5.32 -11.91
CA PRO A 159 31.28 5.06 -10.54
C PRO A 159 31.97 6.27 -9.91
N PHE A 160 31.73 6.50 -8.62
CA PHE A 160 32.39 7.54 -7.83
C PHE A 160 32.65 7.06 -6.40
N PRO A 161 33.66 7.61 -5.70
CA PRO A 161 33.94 7.24 -4.33
C PRO A 161 32.84 7.74 -3.38
N VAL A 162 32.48 6.93 -2.40
CA VAL A 162 31.46 7.22 -1.39
C VAL A 162 32.05 6.97 -0.02
N LEU A 163 31.97 7.95 0.87
CA LEU A 163 32.39 7.82 2.26
C LEU A 163 31.16 7.66 3.16
N ASP A 164 31.13 6.59 3.96
CA ASP A 164 30.15 6.43 5.05
C ASP A 164 30.70 7.10 6.32
N PRO A 165 30.14 8.22 6.80
CA PRO A 165 30.59 8.89 8.01
C PRO A 165 30.23 8.10 9.29
N LYS A 166 29.48 7.00 9.23
CA LYS A 166 29.19 6.14 10.38
C LYS A 166 30.31 5.14 10.64
N SER A 167 31.01 4.69 9.58
CA SER A 167 32.11 3.72 9.67
C SER A 167 33.49 4.26 9.25
N LEU A 168 33.55 5.39 8.54
CA LEU A 168 34.72 5.92 7.81
C LEU A 168 35.25 5.00 6.71
N ASP A 169 34.44 4.07 6.25
CA ASP A 169 34.80 3.24 5.11
C ASP A 169 34.49 3.98 3.80
N SER A 170 35.44 3.90 2.87
CA SER A 170 35.23 4.34 1.50
C SER A 170 34.80 3.16 0.64
N THR A 171 33.71 3.32 -0.10
CA THR A 171 33.24 2.37 -1.10
C THR A 171 33.10 3.04 -2.47
N THR A 172 32.74 2.27 -3.48
CA THR A 172 32.35 2.80 -4.79
C THR A 172 30.82 2.81 -4.89
N GLY A 173 30.27 3.95 -5.28
CA GLY A 173 28.86 4.12 -5.59
C GLY A 173 28.64 4.24 -7.10
N VAL A 174 27.52 3.72 -7.57
CA VAL A 174 27.03 3.93 -8.95
C VAL A 174 25.60 4.43 -8.88
N VAL A 175 25.28 5.46 -9.65
CA VAL A 175 23.90 5.96 -9.81
C VAL A 175 23.42 5.58 -11.19
N GLU A 176 22.30 4.87 -11.29
CA GLU A 176 21.64 4.60 -12.56
C GLU A 176 20.84 5.83 -13.02
N PRO A 177 20.66 6.02 -14.34
CA PRO A 177 19.78 7.06 -14.84
C PRO A 177 18.40 6.99 -14.18
N PRO A 178 17.77 8.13 -13.88
CA PRO A 178 16.44 8.11 -13.29
C PRO A 178 15.45 7.43 -14.24
N GLY A 179 14.66 6.51 -13.70
CA GLY A 179 13.39 6.11 -14.30
C GLY A 179 12.27 7.08 -13.90
N GLU A 180 11.07 6.84 -14.43
CA GLU A 180 9.86 7.57 -14.05
C GLU A 180 8.80 6.57 -13.60
N GLU A 181 8.09 6.92 -12.54
CA GLU A 181 7.00 6.11 -11.98
C GLU A 181 5.93 7.04 -11.40
N THR A 182 4.67 6.59 -11.42
CA THR A 182 3.59 7.35 -10.78
C THR A 182 3.24 6.68 -9.46
N LEU A 183 3.31 7.45 -8.37
CA LEU A 183 2.95 7.00 -7.02
C LEU A 183 1.70 7.74 -6.55
N GLU A 184 0.83 7.07 -5.82
CA GLU A 184 -0.27 7.73 -5.12
C GLU A 184 0.22 8.19 -3.75
N VAL A 185 0.29 9.50 -3.56
CA VAL A 185 0.73 10.14 -2.32
C VAL A 185 -0.40 11.02 -1.80
N ARG A 186 -0.93 10.71 -0.61
CA ARG A 186 -2.03 11.44 0.04
C ARG A 186 -3.28 11.52 -0.86
N GLY A 187 -3.62 10.42 -1.53
CA GLY A 187 -4.76 10.35 -2.45
C GLY A 187 -4.56 11.12 -3.77
N SER A 188 -3.35 11.59 -4.06
CA SER A 188 -3.01 12.30 -5.29
C SER A 188 -1.94 11.54 -6.06
N LEU A 189 -2.13 11.36 -7.37
CA LEU A 189 -1.09 10.82 -8.24
C LEU A 189 0.06 11.82 -8.37
N VAL A 190 1.27 11.37 -8.05
CA VAL A 190 2.52 12.11 -8.11
C VAL A 190 3.46 11.42 -9.07
N HIS A 191 3.90 12.13 -10.10
CA HIS A 191 4.97 11.68 -10.97
C HIS A 191 6.30 11.80 -10.23
N CYS A 192 7.01 10.69 -10.16
CA CYS A 192 8.23 10.54 -9.38
C CYS A 192 9.39 10.13 -10.29
N ARG A 193 10.55 10.74 -10.07
CA ARG A 193 11.83 10.24 -10.62
C ARG A 193 12.39 9.18 -9.70
N VAL A 194 12.71 8.04 -10.28
CA VAL A 194 13.22 6.86 -9.57
C VAL A 194 14.72 6.76 -9.78
N HIS A 195 15.49 6.98 -8.72
CA HIS A 195 16.93 6.87 -8.75
C HIS A 195 17.39 5.60 -8.05
N VAL A 196 18.24 4.81 -8.72
CA VAL A 196 18.89 3.64 -8.11
C VAL A 196 20.35 3.95 -7.84
N PHE A 197 20.73 3.90 -6.57
CA PHE A 197 22.07 4.11 -6.07
C PHE A 197 22.63 2.82 -5.48
N LYS A 198 23.79 2.37 -5.97
CA LYS A 198 24.42 1.10 -5.57
C LYS A 198 25.77 1.35 -4.89
N PRO A 199 25.80 1.58 -3.56
CA PRO A 199 27.06 1.63 -2.80
C PRO A 199 27.55 0.23 -2.42
N GLY A 200 28.65 -0.22 -3.02
CA GLY A 200 29.21 -1.55 -2.75
C GLY A 200 28.24 -2.69 -3.10
N SER A 201 27.73 -3.40 -2.08
CA SER A 201 26.76 -4.49 -2.23
C SER A 201 25.33 -4.13 -1.83
N GLN A 202 25.08 -2.88 -1.42
CA GLN A 202 23.74 -2.41 -1.07
C GLN A 202 23.15 -1.63 -2.25
N THR A 203 21.84 -1.74 -2.44
CA THR A 203 21.08 -0.92 -3.39
C THR A 203 20.11 -0.04 -2.61
N LEU A 204 20.05 1.23 -2.96
CA LEU A 204 19.09 2.22 -2.49
C LEU A 204 18.29 2.74 -3.68
N THR A 205 16.97 2.61 -3.62
CA THR A 205 16.06 3.19 -4.60
C THR A 205 15.34 4.36 -3.95
N LEU A 206 15.42 5.55 -4.56
CA LEU A 206 14.79 6.77 -4.08
C LEU A 206 13.76 7.26 -5.10
N TRP A 207 12.56 7.59 -4.64
CA TRP A 207 11.52 8.23 -5.44
C TRP A 207 11.43 9.70 -5.03
N LEU A 208 11.60 10.58 -6.02
CA LEU A 208 11.56 12.03 -5.84
C LEU A 208 10.39 12.62 -6.62
N ASP A 209 9.53 13.41 -5.96
CA ASP A 209 8.44 14.15 -6.64
C ASP A 209 9.02 15.12 -7.68
N ASP A 210 8.50 15.11 -8.90
CA ASP A 210 8.90 16.01 -9.99
C ASP A 210 8.68 17.50 -9.70
N ARG A 211 7.76 17.86 -8.80
CA ARG A 211 7.42 19.27 -8.51
C ARG A 211 8.42 19.95 -7.59
N GLU A 212 8.91 19.25 -6.56
CA GLU A 212 9.77 19.83 -5.52
C GLU A 212 11.09 19.06 -5.31
N GLY A 213 11.23 17.90 -5.96
CA GLY A 213 12.35 16.98 -5.77
C GLY A 213 12.40 16.40 -4.36
N GLU A 214 11.27 16.39 -3.64
CA GLU A 214 11.14 15.87 -2.28
C GLU A 214 11.09 14.35 -2.25
N ILE A 215 11.63 13.76 -1.18
CA ILE A 215 11.65 12.30 -1.03
C ILE A 215 10.24 11.84 -0.65
N VAL A 216 9.69 10.93 -1.45
CA VAL A 216 8.37 10.31 -1.17
C VAL A 216 8.49 8.87 -0.70
N ARG A 217 9.52 8.15 -1.17
CA ARG A 217 9.81 6.77 -0.79
C ARG A 217 11.31 6.47 -0.89
N VAL A 218 11.79 5.58 -0.03
CA VAL A 218 13.14 5.00 -0.10
C VAL A 218 13.09 3.49 0.16
N ARG A 219 13.71 2.69 -0.70
CA ARG A 219 13.84 1.24 -0.54
C ARG A 219 15.31 0.84 -0.51
N GLN A 220 15.71 0.10 0.51
CA GLN A 220 17.03 -0.50 0.62
C GLN A 220 16.94 -2.01 0.37
N GLU A 221 17.69 -2.51 -0.60
CA GLU A 221 17.74 -3.94 -0.94
C GLU A 221 18.80 -4.70 -0.14
N GLY A 222 18.51 -5.97 0.16
CA GLY A 222 19.37 -6.87 0.92
C GLY A 222 18.61 -8.13 1.37
N ALA A 223 19.18 -8.91 2.29
CA ALA A 223 18.54 -10.11 2.82
C ALA A 223 17.24 -9.84 3.62
N ALA A 224 17.05 -8.60 4.09
CA ALA A 224 15.83 -8.13 4.74
C ALA A 224 15.58 -6.67 4.28
N PRO A 225 14.85 -6.45 3.18
CA PRO A 225 14.68 -5.12 2.60
C PRO A 225 14.02 -4.18 3.60
N VAL A 226 14.51 -2.95 3.64
CA VAL A 226 13.98 -1.87 4.48
C VAL A 226 13.33 -0.84 3.57
N LEU A 227 12.11 -0.44 3.90
CA LEU A 227 11.34 0.53 3.14
C LEU A 227 10.95 1.69 4.07
N LEU A 228 11.16 2.90 3.59
CA LEU A 228 10.76 4.14 4.24
C LEU A 228 9.77 4.87 3.33
N ASP A 229 8.52 4.95 3.76
CA ASP A 229 7.41 5.61 3.05
C ASP A 229 6.90 6.77 3.89
N LEU A 230 6.19 7.75 3.31
CA LEU A 230 5.47 8.75 4.12
C LEU A 230 4.46 8.08 5.07
N ALA A 231 4.37 8.55 6.32
CA ALA A 231 3.84 7.81 7.49
C ALA A 231 2.33 7.59 7.54
N ASP A 232 1.58 8.27 6.68
CA ASP A 232 0.16 7.97 6.55
C ASP A 232 0.04 6.59 5.91
N GLU A 233 -0.69 5.69 6.59
CA GLU A 233 -0.75 4.27 6.24
C GLU A 233 -1.29 4.02 4.82
N SER A 234 -1.84 5.06 4.17
CA SER A 234 -2.39 5.09 2.82
C SER A 234 -1.50 5.72 1.72
N VAL A 235 -0.24 6.10 2.00
CA VAL A 235 0.42 7.18 1.23
C VAL A 235 1.61 6.79 0.36
N VAL A 236 2.00 5.52 0.33
CA VAL A 236 2.72 5.02 -0.85
C VAL A 236 2.32 3.58 -1.05
N GLU A 237 1.29 3.36 -1.86
CA GLU A 237 1.12 2.09 -2.55
C GLU A 237 1.84 2.23 -3.88
N GLU A 238 2.59 1.20 -4.27
CA GLU A 238 3.01 1.07 -5.67
C GLU A 238 1.70 1.09 -6.46
N VAL A 239 1.47 2.15 -7.25
CA VAL A 239 0.37 2.09 -8.21
C VAL A 239 0.83 1.05 -9.21
N GLN A 240 0.45 -0.21 -8.98
CA GLN A 240 0.55 -1.24 -9.98
C GLN A 240 -0.33 -0.78 -11.14
N GLY A 241 0.29 -0.07 -12.08
CA GLY A 241 -0.24 0.33 -13.37
C GLY A 241 -1.73 0.69 -13.40
N LEU A 242 -2.16 1.76 -12.74
CA LEU A 242 -3.38 2.48 -13.16
C LEU A 242 -3.04 3.43 -14.31
N ASP A 243 -2.37 2.90 -15.34
CA ASP A 243 -2.45 3.44 -16.70
C ASP A 243 -2.99 2.38 -17.66
N VAL A 244 -3.93 1.56 -17.15
CA VAL A 244 -4.89 0.85 -17.98
C VAL A 244 -6.24 0.99 -17.33
N SER A 245 -6.83 2.19 -17.33
CA SER A 245 -8.26 2.28 -17.11
C SER A 245 -8.91 1.37 -18.15
N ALA A 246 -9.47 0.25 -17.70
CA ALA A 246 -10.36 -0.52 -18.54
C ALA A 246 -11.41 0.46 -19.10
N PRO A 247 -11.63 0.50 -20.43
CA PRO A 247 -12.73 1.29 -20.95
C PRO A 247 -14.02 0.83 -20.26
N PRO A 248 -14.95 1.75 -19.93
CA PRO A 248 -16.24 1.36 -19.39
C PRO A 248 -16.91 0.34 -20.32
N LEU A 249 -17.74 -0.53 -19.74
CA LEU A 249 -18.41 -1.59 -20.49
C LEU A 249 -19.12 -0.98 -21.71
N LYS A 250 -18.68 -1.39 -22.91
CA LYS A 250 -19.04 -0.74 -24.17
C LYS A 250 -20.52 -0.90 -24.54
N LYS A 251 -21.20 -1.90 -23.97
CA LYS A 251 -22.60 -2.23 -24.28
C LYS A 251 -23.26 -2.92 -23.09
N ILE A 252 -24.39 -2.38 -22.66
CA ILE A 252 -25.27 -2.99 -21.67
C ILE A 252 -26.15 -4.02 -22.40
N ARG A 253 -26.17 -5.24 -21.88
CA ARG A 253 -26.99 -6.35 -22.38
C ARG A 253 -28.18 -6.53 -21.44
N ASP A 254 -29.26 -7.11 -21.96
CA ASP A 254 -30.36 -7.54 -21.10
C ASP A 254 -29.82 -8.51 -20.05
N LEU A 255 -30.19 -8.28 -18.79
CA LEU A 255 -29.81 -9.18 -17.72
C LEU A 255 -30.46 -10.54 -17.95
N PRO A 256 -29.73 -11.65 -17.82
CA PRO A 256 -30.26 -12.98 -18.03
C PRO A 256 -31.06 -13.49 -16.81
N TRP A 257 -31.45 -12.59 -15.91
CA TRP A 257 -32.13 -12.85 -14.65
C TRP A 257 -33.54 -12.27 -14.70
N ASP A 258 -34.51 -13.08 -14.32
CA ASP A 258 -35.88 -12.64 -14.12
C ASP A 258 -35.94 -11.77 -12.86
N PHE A 259 -36.51 -10.57 -12.99
CA PHE A 259 -36.70 -9.67 -11.86
C PHE A 259 -37.71 -10.27 -10.86
N ASP A 260 -37.47 -9.99 -9.59
CA ASP A 260 -38.28 -10.45 -8.45
C ASP A 260 -38.29 -11.98 -8.26
N HIS A 261 -37.37 -12.70 -8.92
CA HIS A 261 -37.11 -14.12 -8.72
C HIS A 261 -35.87 -14.33 -7.84
N GLU A 262 -35.93 -15.28 -6.91
CA GLU A 262 -34.80 -15.63 -6.03
C GLU A 262 -33.91 -16.68 -6.70
N TYR A 263 -32.61 -16.39 -6.81
CA TYR A 263 -31.59 -17.28 -7.33
C TYR A 263 -30.64 -17.69 -6.22
N ARG A 264 -30.04 -18.89 -6.30
CA ARG A 264 -29.18 -19.40 -5.22
C ARG A 264 -27.85 -19.94 -5.75
N TYR A 265 -26.76 -19.57 -5.08
CA TYR A 265 -25.44 -20.20 -5.21
C TYR A 265 -25.14 -21.04 -3.97
N ASP A 266 -24.74 -22.29 -4.16
CA ASP A 266 -24.23 -23.16 -3.09
C ASP A 266 -22.70 -23.12 -3.02
N PHE A 267 -22.16 -23.02 -1.81
CA PHE A 267 -20.73 -22.95 -1.52
C PHE A 267 -20.17 -24.32 -1.19
N PHE A 268 -19.04 -24.66 -1.79
CA PHE A 268 -18.29 -25.87 -1.54
C PHE A 268 -16.85 -25.52 -1.16
N VAL A 269 -16.33 -26.11 -0.09
CA VAL A 269 -14.92 -26.04 0.30
C VAL A 269 -14.35 -27.45 0.26
N GLU A 270 -13.33 -27.66 -0.57
CA GLU A 270 -12.76 -28.99 -0.84
C GLU A 270 -13.83 -30.01 -1.26
N GLY A 271 -14.83 -29.53 -2.02
CA GLY A 271 -15.97 -30.32 -2.50
C GLY A 271 -17.06 -30.59 -1.47
N LYS A 272 -16.94 -30.09 -0.23
CA LYS A 272 -17.96 -30.26 0.81
C LYS A 272 -18.88 -29.03 0.87
N PRO A 273 -20.21 -29.20 0.95
CA PRO A 273 -21.14 -28.10 1.16
C PRO A 273 -20.77 -27.29 2.41
N SER A 274 -20.80 -25.97 2.28
CA SER A 274 -20.33 -25.03 3.30
C SER A 274 -21.22 -23.80 3.42
N GLY A 275 -22.35 -23.74 2.72
CA GLY A 275 -23.26 -22.60 2.79
C GLY A 275 -23.94 -22.29 1.46
N HIS A 276 -24.66 -21.18 1.43
CA HIS A 276 -25.31 -20.65 0.24
C HIS A 276 -25.42 -19.13 0.29
N VAL A 277 -25.59 -18.52 -0.89
CA VAL A 277 -26.02 -17.14 -1.08
C VAL A 277 -27.25 -17.16 -1.96
N SER A 278 -28.35 -16.59 -1.47
CA SER A 278 -29.54 -16.33 -2.28
C SER A 278 -29.61 -14.86 -2.65
N PHE A 279 -29.98 -14.53 -3.88
CA PHE A 279 -30.11 -13.14 -4.32
C PHE A 279 -31.37 -12.93 -5.17
N THR A 280 -31.90 -11.71 -5.12
CA THR A 280 -33.08 -11.29 -5.88
C THR A 280 -32.81 -9.97 -6.58
N PRO A 281 -32.74 -9.95 -7.92
CA PRO A 281 -32.67 -8.70 -8.68
C PRO A 281 -34.06 -8.07 -8.75
N THR A 282 -34.16 -6.78 -8.42
CA THR A 282 -35.42 -6.04 -8.42
C THR A 282 -35.26 -4.77 -9.26
N LEU A 283 -36.31 -4.40 -10.00
CA LEU A 283 -36.34 -3.17 -10.78
C LEU A 283 -37.08 -2.08 -10.01
N VAL A 284 -36.36 -1.05 -9.57
CA VAL A 284 -36.91 0.05 -8.77
C VAL A 284 -36.98 1.32 -9.62
N THR A 285 -38.11 2.02 -9.58
CA THR A 285 -38.23 3.33 -10.24
C THR A 285 -37.90 4.43 -9.23
N VAL A 286 -36.93 5.29 -9.56
CA VAL A 286 -36.52 6.42 -8.71
C VAL A 286 -36.61 7.70 -9.52
N GLY A 287 -37.64 8.51 -9.26
CA GLY A 287 -37.96 9.69 -10.07
C GLY A 287 -38.37 9.28 -11.49
N GLU A 288 -37.75 9.88 -12.50
CA GLU A 288 -37.96 9.54 -13.92
C GLU A 288 -37.04 8.41 -14.42
N GLY A 289 -36.10 7.94 -13.59
CA GLY A 289 -35.13 6.90 -13.94
C GLY A 289 -35.47 5.51 -13.39
N LYS A 290 -35.01 4.46 -14.09
CA LYS A 290 -35.01 3.08 -13.59
C LYS A 290 -33.66 2.77 -12.94
N ARG A 291 -33.67 2.10 -11.79
CA ARG A 291 -32.51 1.54 -11.10
C ARG A 291 -32.73 0.06 -10.87
N ILE A 292 -31.63 -0.68 -10.84
CA ILE A 292 -31.67 -2.10 -10.47
C ILE A 292 -31.10 -2.21 -9.07
N VAL A 293 -31.82 -2.89 -8.19
CA VAL A 293 -31.37 -3.18 -6.83
C VAL A 293 -31.29 -4.68 -6.69
N VAL A 294 -30.11 -5.17 -6.34
CA VAL A 294 -29.89 -6.60 -6.11
C VAL A 294 -29.65 -6.80 -4.63
N VAL A 295 -30.53 -7.58 -4.01
CA VAL A 295 -30.45 -7.89 -2.58
C VAL A 295 -30.05 -9.35 -2.43
N ALA A 296 -29.04 -9.60 -1.61
CA ALA A 296 -28.55 -10.93 -1.30
C ALA A 296 -28.66 -11.26 0.19
N ARG A 297 -28.90 -12.53 0.48
CA ARG A 297 -28.85 -13.15 1.81
C ARG A 297 -27.77 -14.22 1.79
N ILE A 298 -26.89 -14.15 2.78
CA ILE A 298 -25.63 -14.90 2.82
C ILE A 298 -25.63 -15.76 4.06
N GLU A 299 -25.44 -17.07 3.89
CA GLU A 299 -25.30 -18.02 5.00
C GLU A 299 -24.16 -19.00 4.71
N VAL A 300 -23.03 -18.83 5.39
CA VAL A 300 -21.83 -19.65 5.19
C VAL A 300 -21.39 -20.27 6.52
N GLU A 301 -21.08 -21.56 6.51
CA GLU A 301 -20.60 -22.33 7.66
C GLU A 301 -19.19 -22.89 7.38
N LYS A 302 -18.27 -22.66 8.32
CA LYS A 302 -16.94 -23.27 8.37
C LYS A 302 -16.76 -23.99 9.70
N ALA A 303 -15.72 -24.82 9.80
CA ALA A 303 -15.50 -25.72 10.93
C ALA A 303 -15.52 -25.04 12.33
N ASP A 304 -15.11 -23.77 12.42
CA ASP A 304 -14.99 -23.04 13.68
C ASP A 304 -15.87 -21.78 13.78
N ARG A 305 -16.67 -21.48 12.74
CA ARG A 305 -17.47 -20.25 12.65
C ARG A 305 -18.54 -20.32 11.57
N SER A 306 -19.60 -19.55 11.74
CA SER A 306 -20.58 -19.28 10.68
C SER A 306 -20.68 -17.78 10.40
N TRP A 307 -21.07 -17.44 9.19
CA TRP A 307 -21.39 -16.08 8.76
C TRP A 307 -22.83 -16.03 8.30
N ARG A 308 -23.55 -15.02 8.75
CA ARG A 308 -24.87 -14.65 8.24
C ARG A 308 -24.88 -13.19 7.90
N GLY A 309 -25.42 -12.81 6.76
CA GLY A 309 -25.50 -11.41 6.39
C GLY A 309 -26.47 -11.12 5.27
N THR A 310 -26.67 -9.83 5.05
CA THR A 310 -27.43 -9.29 3.92
C THR A 310 -26.56 -8.29 3.19
N ALA A 311 -26.58 -8.35 1.86
CA ALA A 311 -25.94 -7.39 1.00
C ALA A 311 -26.99 -6.74 0.08
N ALA A 312 -26.83 -5.47 -0.24
CA ALA A 312 -27.63 -4.80 -1.26
C ALA A 312 -26.72 -3.94 -2.14
N THR A 313 -26.84 -4.12 -3.44
CA THR A 313 -26.12 -3.31 -4.44
C THR A 313 -27.11 -2.59 -5.34
N HIS A 314 -26.92 -1.28 -5.47
CA HIS A 314 -27.76 -0.41 -6.29
C HIS A 314 -27.00 0.00 -7.54
N TYR A 315 -27.59 -0.25 -8.69
CA TYR A 315 -27.00 0.05 -9.99
C TYR A 315 -27.71 1.23 -10.66
N GLY A 316 -26.91 2.08 -11.29
CA GLY A 316 -27.37 3.11 -12.21
C GLY A 316 -27.97 2.52 -13.50
N ALA A 317 -28.46 3.39 -14.38
CA ALA A 317 -29.00 2.98 -15.68
C ALA A 317 -27.93 2.36 -16.60
N ASP A 318 -26.66 2.66 -16.31
CA ASP A 318 -25.48 2.13 -17.00
C ASP A 318 -24.92 0.85 -16.37
N LEU A 319 -25.59 0.31 -15.35
CA LEU A 319 -25.12 -0.78 -14.50
C LEU A 319 -23.81 -0.47 -13.74
N ALA A 320 -23.42 0.80 -13.59
CA ALA A 320 -22.40 1.17 -12.62
C ALA A 320 -22.97 1.11 -11.20
N PRO A 321 -22.24 0.60 -10.20
CA PRO A 321 -22.67 0.65 -8.82
C PRO A 321 -22.76 2.11 -8.35
N THR A 322 -23.85 2.43 -7.68
CA THR A 322 -24.09 3.74 -7.05
C THR A 322 -24.05 3.65 -5.54
N HIS A 323 -24.39 2.47 -5.00
CA HIS A 323 -24.39 2.19 -3.57
C HIS A 323 -24.20 0.70 -3.34
N PHE A 324 -23.45 0.35 -2.31
CA PHE A 324 -23.38 -1.00 -1.77
C PHE A 324 -23.48 -0.95 -0.26
N GLU A 325 -24.28 -1.83 0.33
CA GLU A 325 -24.30 -2.07 1.75
C GLU A 325 -24.21 -3.56 2.06
N TYR A 326 -23.49 -3.89 3.12
CA TYR A 326 -23.41 -5.21 3.68
C TYR A 326 -23.57 -5.11 5.19
N ASP A 327 -24.43 -5.96 5.75
CA ASP A 327 -24.57 -6.14 7.19
C ASP A 327 -24.43 -7.63 7.49
N GLY A 328 -23.45 -7.99 8.31
CA GLY A 328 -23.10 -9.37 8.59
C GLY A 328 -22.73 -9.64 10.05
N LYS A 329 -22.83 -10.90 10.42
CA LYS A 329 -22.47 -11.43 11.73
C LYS A 329 -21.58 -12.65 11.56
N GLU A 330 -20.36 -12.56 12.09
CA GLU A 330 -19.49 -13.73 12.30
C GLU A 330 -19.82 -14.33 13.67
N ILE A 331 -20.35 -15.54 13.68
CA ILE A 331 -20.75 -16.29 14.87
C ILE A 331 -19.66 -17.33 15.16
N ARG A 332 -19.01 -17.20 16.32
CA ARG A 332 -18.03 -18.15 16.85
C ARG A 332 -18.57 -18.79 18.14
N PRO A 333 -18.00 -19.92 18.60
CA PRO A 333 -18.44 -20.55 19.85
C PRO A 333 -18.39 -19.65 21.09
N ASP A 334 -17.49 -18.67 21.11
CA ASP A 334 -17.20 -17.81 22.25
C ASP A 334 -17.69 -16.36 22.11
N ARG A 335 -18.09 -15.93 20.90
CA ARG A 335 -18.51 -14.55 20.62
C ARG A 335 -19.22 -14.38 19.27
N GLU A 336 -19.97 -13.31 19.16
CA GLU A 336 -20.49 -12.79 17.90
C GLU A 336 -19.79 -11.47 17.54
N ILE A 337 -19.46 -11.30 16.26
CA ILE A 337 -18.83 -10.08 15.74
C ILE A 337 -19.71 -9.54 14.61
N GLU A 338 -20.34 -8.39 14.86
CA GLU A 338 -21.08 -7.67 13.84
C GLU A 338 -20.13 -6.87 12.94
N THR A 339 -20.36 -6.94 11.63
CA THR A 339 -19.63 -6.21 10.60
C THR A 339 -20.63 -5.51 9.69
N SER A 340 -20.42 -4.24 9.39
CA SER A 340 -21.18 -3.52 8.36
C SER A 340 -20.22 -2.83 7.41
N ILE A 341 -20.57 -2.78 6.13
CA ILE A 341 -19.84 -2.08 5.08
C ILE A 341 -20.85 -1.24 4.33
N ARG A 342 -20.51 0.01 4.06
CA ARG A 342 -21.29 0.89 3.21
C ARG A 342 -20.37 1.60 2.24
N LEU A 343 -20.67 1.50 0.96
CA LEU A 343 -20.00 2.20 -0.12
C LEU A 343 -20.99 3.12 -0.82
N ASP A 344 -20.65 4.39 -0.93
CA ASP A 344 -21.36 5.37 -1.73
C ASP A 344 -20.44 5.77 -2.91
N PHE A 345 -20.83 5.40 -4.13
CA PHE A 345 -20.07 5.68 -5.34
C PHE A 345 -20.49 7.02 -5.94
N ALA A 346 -19.51 7.87 -6.23
CA ALA A 346 -19.67 9.13 -6.95
C ALA A 346 -18.67 9.17 -8.11
N ASP A 347 -18.84 10.13 -9.03
CA ASP A 347 -17.97 10.26 -10.20
C ASP A 347 -16.50 10.42 -9.78
N GLY A 348 -15.70 9.36 -9.97
CA GLY A 348 -14.28 9.34 -9.67
C GLY A 348 -13.91 9.01 -8.22
N GLU A 349 -14.88 8.71 -7.35
CA GLU A 349 -14.64 8.51 -5.91
C GLU A 349 -15.59 7.45 -5.32
N VAL A 350 -15.10 6.66 -4.37
CA VAL A 350 -15.93 5.84 -3.49
C VAL A 350 -15.72 6.28 -2.06
N ARG A 351 -16.83 6.58 -1.36
CA ARG A 351 -16.82 6.79 0.09
C ARG A 351 -17.19 5.48 0.76
N GLU A 352 -16.30 5.01 1.61
CA GLU A 352 -16.45 3.77 2.37
C GLU A 352 -16.62 4.05 3.86
N VAL A 353 -17.60 3.37 4.47
CA VAL A 353 -17.78 3.28 5.91
C VAL A 353 -17.79 1.80 6.28
N TYR A 354 -16.73 1.35 6.93
CA TYR A 354 -16.61 0.00 7.47
C TYR A 354 -16.75 0.03 8.98
N ARG A 355 -17.53 -0.90 9.54
CA ARG A 355 -17.66 -1.07 10.99
C ARG A 355 -17.47 -2.53 11.35
N LYS A 356 -16.73 -2.78 12.43
CA LYS A 356 -16.58 -4.11 13.04
C LYS A 356 -16.59 -4.01 14.55
N GLY A 357 -17.66 -4.49 15.19
CA GLY A 357 -17.91 -4.22 16.61
C GLY A 357 -17.90 -2.72 16.90
N ASN A 358 -17.00 -2.26 17.78
CA ASN A 358 -16.88 -0.84 18.13
C ASN A 358 -15.92 -0.05 17.23
N GLN A 359 -15.28 -0.69 16.24
CA GLN A 359 -14.34 -0.04 15.34
C GLN A 359 -15.11 0.51 14.14
N ILE A 360 -14.84 1.78 13.78
CA ILE A 360 -15.39 2.44 12.60
C ILE A 360 -14.20 2.99 11.81
N VAL A 361 -14.14 2.66 10.53
CA VAL A 361 -13.20 3.22 9.56
C VAL A 361 -14.04 3.90 8.48
N GLU A 362 -13.74 5.16 8.22
CA GLU A 362 -14.37 5.94 7.15
C GLU A 362 -13.28 6.53 6.26
N LYS A 363 -13.38 6.30 4.96
CA LYS A 363 -12.38 6.72 3.98
C LYS A 363 -13.05 7.07 2.66
N SER A 364 -12.51 8.07 1.97
CA SER A 364 -12.82 8.36 0.57
C SER A 364 -11.63 7.97 -0.29
N GLN A 365 -11.86 7.29 -1.40
CA GLN A 365 -10.80 6.83 -2.30
C GLN A 365 -11.13 7.15 -3.75
N PRO A 366 -10.16 7.62 -4.54
CA PRO A 366 -10.37 7.79 -5.97
C PRO A 366 -10.62 6.41 -6.61
N VAL A 367 -11.60 6.35 -7.52
CA VAL A 367 -11.84 5.15 -8.34
C VAL A 367 -11.99 5.54 -9.80
N PRO A 368 -11.50 4.72 -10.75
CA PRO A 368 -11.65 5.02 -12.16
C PRO A 368 -13.14 4.97 -12.58
N PRO A 369 -13.53 5.69 -13.66
CA PRO A 369 -14.88 5.60 -14.21
C PRO A 369 -15.29 4.17 -14.55
N GLY A 370 -16.56 3.82 -14.26
CA GLY A 370 -17.11 2.49 -14.54
C GLY A 370 -16.60 1.38 -13.61
N CYS A 371 -15.92 1.73 -12.51
CA CYS A 371 -15.48 0.80 -11.49
C CYS A 371 -16.66 -0.02 -10.95
N GLN A 372 -16.50 -1.34 -10.94
CA GLN A 372 -17.48 -2.28 -10.40
C GLN A 372 -17.23 -2.50 -8.90
N VAL A 373 -18.24 -2.95 -8.15
CA VAL A 373 -18.04 -3.44 -6.78
C VAL A 373 -17.97 -4.95 -6.84
N LEU A 374 -16.94 -5.54 -6.24
CA LEU A 374 -16.78 -6.99 -6.16
C LEU A 374 -16.30 -7.40 -4.78
N HIS A 375 -17.20 -8.00 -4.02
CA HIS A 375 -16.91 -8.65 -2.77
C HIS A 375 -16.81 -10.17 -2.98
N ASP A 376 -15.71 -10.77 -2.54
CA ASP A 376 -15.39 -12.18 -2.82
C ASP A 376 -16.32 -13.22 -2.17
N ASN A 377 -17.21 -12.78 -1.28
CA ASN A 377 -18.25 -13.63 -0.67
C ASN A 377 -19.68 -13.30 -1.16
N ASP A 378 -19.84 -12.30 -2.03
CA ASP A 378 -21.14 -11.77 -2.45
C ASP A 378 -21.35 -12.03 -3.95
N MET A 379 -21.91 -13.19 -4.25
CA MET A 379 -22.03 -13.69 -5.62
C MET A 379 -23.01 -12.90 -6.48
N GLU A 380 -23.91 -12.13 -5.89
CA GLU A 380 -24.90 -11.36 -6.62
C GLU A 380 -24.28 -10.25 -7.46
N GLN A 381 -23.20 -9.62 -6.97
CA GLN A 381 -22.44 -8.62 -7.71
C GLN A 381 -21.77 -9.23 -8.92
N MET A 382 -21.11 -10.38 -8.71
CA MET A 382 -20.47 -11.15 -9.78
C MET A 382 -21.49 -11.62 -10.82
N ALA A 383 -22.67 -12.10 -10.38
CA ALA A 383 -23.73 -12.59 -11.26
C ALA A 383 -24.29 -11.49 -12.17
N VAL A 384 -24.45 -10.27 -11.67
CA VAL A 384 -24.82 -9.10 -12.50
C VAL A 384 -23.66 -8.73 -13.42
N PHE A 385 -22.48 -8.51 -12.86
CA PHE A 385 -21.31 -8.02 -13.58
C PHE A 385 -20.92 -8.93 -14.77
N PHE A 386 -20.72 -10.23 -14.54
CA PHE A 386 -20.24 -11.13 -15.59
C PHE A 386 -21.22 -11.31 -16.75
N SER A 387 -22.52 -11.08 -16.51
CA SER A 387 -23.52 -11.08 -17.59
C SER A 387 -23.34 -9.93 -18.59
N GLN A 388 -22.62 -8.88 -18.18
CA GLN A 388 -22.36 -7.68 -18.96
C GLN A 388 -20.99 -7.68 -19.63
N VAL A 389 -20.11 -8.61 -19.26
CA VAL A 389 -18.76 -8.69 -19.82
C VAL A 389 -18.83 -9.34 -21.20
N ASP A 390 -18.33 -8.64 -22.21
CA ASP A 390 -18.18 -9.21 -23.55
C ASP A 390 -16.90 -10.04 -23.62
N LEU A 391 -17.06 -11.36 -23.57
CA LEU A 391 -15.95 -12.30 -23.58
C LEU A 391 -15.70 -12.83 -24.99
N GLU A 392 -14.61 -12.35 -25.60
CA GLU A 392 -14.11 -12.84 -26.88
C GLU A 392 -12.92 -13.79 -26.67
N ARG A 393 -12.97 -14.97 -27.30
CA ARG A 393 -11.90 -15.98 -27.19
C ARG A 393 -10.57 -15.41 -27.70
N GLY A 394 -9.50 -15.61 -26.94
CA GLY A 394 -8.17 -15.12 -27.27
C GLY A 394 -7.94 -13.63 -26.97
N HIS A 395 -8.92 -12.96 -26.37
CA HIS A 395 -8.81 -11.59 -25.88
C HIS A 395 -8.91 -11.56 -24.36
N VAL A 396 -8.05 -10.74 -23.75
CA VAL A 396 -8.12 -10.43 -22.32
C VAL A 396 -8.98 -9.19 -22.15
N THR A 397 -10.11 -9.35 -21.47
CA THR A 397 -10.95 -8.23 -21.06
C THR A 397 -10.47 -7.71 -19.73
N ARG A 398 -10.14 -6.43 -19.65
CA ARG A 398 -9.76 -5.77 -18.40
C ARG A 398 -10.95 -5.02 -17.84
N VAL A 399 -11.13 -5.04 -16.51
CA VAL A 399 -12.19 -4.30 -15.82
C VAL A 399 -11.67 -3.73 -14.51
N ASN A 400 -12.03 -2.49 -14.21
CA ASN A 400 -11.77 -1.90 -12.91
C ASN A 400 -12.81 -2.36 -11.90
N ALA A 401 -12.37 -2.82 -10.74
CA ALA A 401 -13.24 -3.20 -9.62
C ALA A 401 -12.75 -2.57 -8.31
N TYR A 402 -13.65 -2.44 -7.35
CA TYR A 402 -13.38 -2.02 -5.98
C TYR A 402 -13.79 -3.15 -5.05
N HIS A 403 -12.89 -3.55 -4.16
CA HIS A 403 -13.15 -4.63 -3.22
C HIS A 403 -13.29 -4.09 -1.80
N PRO A 404 -14.50 -4.19 -1.19
CA PRO A 404 -14.80 -3.51 0.06
C PRO A 404 -13.90 -3.96 1.23
N GLN A 405 -13.65 -5.26 1.40
CA GLN A 405 -12.87 -5.71 2.58
C GLN A 405 -11.39 -5.32 2.57
N ILE A 406 -10.80 -5.10 1.38
CA ILE A 406 -9.39 -4.73 1.25
C ILE A 406 -9.21 -3.23 1.08
N PHE A 407 -10.31 -2.47 0.95
CA PHE A 407 -10.31 -1.02 0.78
C PHE A 407 -9.48 -0.57 -0.43
N ALA A 408 -9.53 -1.30 -1.55
CA ALA A 408 -8.67 -1.03 -2.70
C ALA A 408 -9.38 -1.23 -4.03
N GLY A 409 -8.99 -0.41 -5.01
CA GLY A 409 -9.25 -0.65 -6.41
C GLY A 409 -8.37 -1.78 -6.94
N MET A 410 -8.90 -2.55 -7.89
CA MET A 410 -8.23 -3.68 -8.51
C MET A 410 -8.48 -3.65 -10.02
N LEU A 411 -7.48 -4.08 -10.79
CA LEU A 411 -7.65 -4.35 -12.21
C LEU A 411 -7.86 -5.85 -12.41
N LEU A 412 -9.07 -6.22 -12.79
CA LEU A 412 -9.38 -7.58 -13.17
C LEU A 412 -8.97 -7.84 -14.61
N SER A 413 -8.39 -9.00 -14.87
CA SER A 413 -8.18 -9.55 -16.21
C SER A 413 -9.03 -10.80 -16.36
N ILE A 414 -9.86 -10.84 -17.41
CA ILE A 414 -10.76 -11.96 -17.71
C ILE A 414 -10.40 -12.49 -19.09
N GLU A 415 -9.94 -13.73 -19.15
CA GLU A 415 -9.59 -14.41 -20.40
C GLU A 415 -10.59 -15.52 -20.69
N ALA A 416 -11.27 -15.44 -21.84
CA ALA A 416 -12.18 -16.49 -22.28
C ALA A 416 -11.41 -17.73 -22.75
N GLY A 417 -11.73 -18.88 -22.15
CA GLY A 417 -11.21 -20.19 -22.46
C GLY A 417 -12.02 -20.93 -23.53
N GLU A 418 -12.26 -22.21 -23.27
CA GLU A 418 -12.98 -23.07 -24.20
C GLU A 418 -14.48 -22.84 -24.11
N THR A 419 -15.14 -22.81 -25.27
CA THR A 419 -16.60 -22.89 -25.34
C THR A 419 -16.99 -24.28 -25.81
N ARG A 420 -17.76 -25.00 -24.99
CA ARG A 420 -18.26 -26.34 -25.29
C ARG A 420 -19.78 -26.34 -25.34
N ARG A 421 -20.33 -27.28 -26.11
CA ARG A 421 -21.77 -27.50 -26.15
C ARG A 421 -22.15 -28.59 -25.16
N GLU A 422 -23.12 -28.30 -24.30
CA GLU A 422 -23.68 -29.26 -23.33
C GLU A 422 -25.21 -29.30 -23.52
N GLY A 423 -25.68 -30.30 -24.28
CA GLY A 423 -27.07 -30.35 -24.74
C GLY A 423 -27.43 -29.20 -25.69
N GLU A 424 -28.38 -28.36 -25.29
CA GLU A 424 -28.78 -27.14 -26.02
C GLU A 424 -28.02 -25.88 -25.58
N ARG A 425 -27.27 -25.94 -24.47
CA ARG A 425 -26.52 -24.80 -23.93
C ARG A 425 -25.10 -24.76 -24.49
N PHE A 426 -24.57 -23.55 -24.66
CA PHE A 426 -23.13 -23.34 -24.82
C PHE A 426 -22.57 -22.87 -23.48
N LEU A 427 -21.47 -23.48 -23.07
CA LEU A 427 -20.78 -23.17 -21.82
C LEU A 427 -19.39 -22.65 -22.15
N THR A 428 -19.07 -21.48 -21.63
CA THR A 428 -17.78 -20.82 -21.79
C THR A 428 -17.05 -20.85 -20.46
N THR A 429 -15.85 -21.43 -20.44
CA THR A 429 -14.93 -21.24 -19.31
C THR A 429 -14.21 -19.90 -19.45
N ALA A 430 -13.92 -19.25 -18.34
CA ALA A 430 -13.06 -18.07 -18.34
C ALA A 430 -12.13 -18.08 -17.11
N LEU A 431 -10.95 -17.51 -17.26
CA LEU A 431 -10.02 -17.29 -16.17
C LEU A 431 -10.09 -15.83 -15.75
N LEU A 432 -10.46 -15.59 -14.50
CA LEU A 432 -10.38 -14.29 -13.84
C LEU A 432 -9.08 -14.23 -13.05
N SER A 433 -8.29 -13.17 -13.23
CA SER A 433 -7.07 -12.92 -12.47
C SER A 433 -6.95 -11.47 -12.04
N CYS A 434 -6.35 -11.27 -10.86
CA CYS A 434 -5.90 -9.99 -10.31
C CYS A 434 -4.74 -10.27 -9.35
N ASP A 435 -4.11 -9.23 -8.80
CA ASP A 435 -2.97 -9.38 -7.90
C ASP A 435 -3.31 -10.12 -6.59
N ALA A 436 -4.60 -10.16 -6.22
CA ALA A 436 -5.08 -10.81 -4.99
C ALA A 436 -5.49 -12.28 -5.18
N PHE A 437 -5.96 -12.67 -6.36
CA PHE A 437 -6.45 -14.04 -6.62
C PHE A 437 -6.63 -14.36 -8.10
N GLU A 438 -6.70 -15.67 -8.38
CA GLU A 438 -7.19 -16.23 -9.63
C GLU A 438 -8.43 -17.09 -9.36
N ALA A 439 -9.37 -17.06 -10.30
CA ALA A 439 -10.59 -17.87 -10.25
C ALA A 439 -10.99 -18.37 -11.64
N GLU A 440 -11.52 -19.58 -11.70
CA GLU A 440 -12.16 -20.13 -12.89
C GLU A 440 -13.66 -19.85 -12.86
N LEU A 441 -14.17 -19.36 -13.97
CA LEU A 441 -15.58 -19.05 -14.18
C LEU A 441 -16.17 -20.04 -15.18
N LEU A 442 -17.40 -20.46 -14.96
CA LEU A 442 -18.22 -21.14 -15.94
C LEU A 442 -19.44 -20.29 -16.24
N LEU A 443 -19.60 -19.88 -17.50
CA LEU A 443 -20.68 -19.03 -17.97
C LEU A 443 -21.55 -19.78 -18.98
N ASP A 444 -22.84 -19.51 -19.01
CA ASP A 444 -23.73 -19.99 -20.09
C ASP A 444 -23.76 -19.05 -21.30
N ASP A 445 -24.55 -19.40 -22.31
CA ASP A 445 -24.71 -18.66 -23.57
C ASP A 445 -25.36 -17.28 -23.39
N ARG A 446 -26.00 -17.04 -22.24
CA ARG A 446 -26.56 -15.74 -21.86
C ARG A 446 -25.62 -14.94 -20.95
N GLY A 447 -24.44 -15.47 -20.65
CA GLY A 447 -23.46 -14.86 -19.73
C GLY A 447 -23.82 -15.06 -18.25
N ARG A 448 -24.73 -15.98 -17.90
CA ARG A 448 -25.00 -16.30 -16.49
C ARG A 448 -23.81 -17.03 -15.88
N LEU A 449 -23.37 -16.56 -14.73
CA LEU A 449 -22.33 -17.22 -13.95
C LEU A 449 -22.89 -18.50 -13.33
N LEU A 450 -22.53 -19.66 -13.87
CA LEU A 450 -22.96 -20.96 -13.37
C LEU A 450 -22.05 -21.47 -12.25
N SER A 451 -20.75 -21.19 -12.34
CA SER A 451 -19.78 -21.56 -11.30
C SER A 451 -18.64 -20.56 -11.19
N PHE A 452 -18.16 -20.35 -9.98
CA PHE A 452 -16.95 -19.60 -9.64
C PHE A 452 -16.08 -20.47 -8.74
N ARG A 453 -14.82 -20.70 -9.13
CA ARG A 453 -13.88 -21.54 -8.39
C ARG A 453 -12.57 -20.82 -8.11
N ARG A 454 -12.24 -20.62 -6.84
CA ARG A 454 -10.98 -20.02 -6.35
C ARG A 454 -10.29 -20.98 -5.38
N GLY A 455 -9.22 -21.61 -5.84
CA GLY A 455 -8.49 -22.62 -5.05
C GLY A 455 -9.42 -23.76 -4.59
N PRO A 456 -9.51 -24.05 -3.28
CA PRO A 456 -10.38 -25.10 -2.76
C PRO A 456 -11.86 -24.68 -2.66
N THR A 457 -12.19 -23.40 -2.90
CA THR A 457 -13.56 -22.88 -2.76
C THR A 457 -14.23 -22.84 -4.12
N GLU A 458 -15.47 -23.31 -4.18
CA GLU A 458 -16.30 -23.29 -5.38
C GLU A 458 -17.72 -22.83 -5.01
N MET A 459 -18.32 -22.00 -5.85
CA MET A 459 -19.69 -21.53 -5.72
C MET A 459 -20.44 -21.93 -7.00
N ARG A 460 -21.58 -22.61 -6.88
CA ARG A 460 -22.37 -23.12 -8.02
C ARG A 460 -23.79 -22.61 -7.97
N LEU A 461 -24.28 -22.10 -9.10
CA LEU A 461 -25.67 -21.74 -9.26
C LEU A 461 -26.52 -23.02 -9.19
N VAL A 462 -27.55 -22.98 -8.36
CA VAL A 462 -28.59 -24.01 -8.24
C VAL A 462 -29.85 -23.36 -8.82
N GLU A 463 -30.21 -23.74 -10.06
CA GLU A 463 -31.49 -23.33 -10.65
C GLU A 463 -32.61 -24.11 -9.92
N GLU A 464 -33.52 -23.43 -9.21
CA GLU A 464 -34.78 -24.00 -8.69
C GLU A 464 -35.97 -23.71 -9.62
#